data_AF-A0A285EC35-F1
#
_entry.id   AF-A0A285EC35-F1
#
_cell.length_a   1.000
_cell.length_b   1.000
_cell.length_c   1.000
_cell.angle_alpha   90.00
_cell.angle_beta   90.00
_cell.angle_gamma   90.00
#
_symmetry.space_group_name_H-M   'P 1'
#
loop_
_entity.id
_entity.type
_entity.pdbx_description
1 polymer ?
#
loop_
_entity_poly.entity_id
_entity_poly.type
_entity_poly.pdbx_seq_one_letter_code
_entity_poly.pdbx_strand_id
1 'polypeptide(L)'
;MSDHQHLIGLLLGTEEDWPTAFEAIVRRLGTVHDGTGAAHQYDVERITVEPFDLCAKPRYDLVIDRLAYWYYHPREWLKKAALMDDVYLLNSPFTFQSMEKHAAYCAMLRLGLRVPDTVLVPYKNPPEHAKYAYTAEKYNRPFDLAAIAERLGYPLFMKPYDGGAWVGVTMIRNPEELQRAYDASGQRLMHLQKAVAGYDVFARSLSIGAETMVMNFDPDQPMHGRYSVSHGFLDAATGEETVTIGKLVNAFFRWEFNSCETLIRDGVVYPIDYANACPDIALTSLHYYFPWAIKALIRWSVFCTATGRRPRLDLETRRFFDIADRADLSYGEKLQAYRGLANEYFQTEAYSDFCASRLPHLDEVMLDWVRGPDFDRLLVDTVRSTFPPHEHDHFIAHYRGLLEMWKRDEENRLNR
;
A
#
# COMPACT_ATOMS: atom_id res chain seq x y z
N MET A 1 0.97 0.68 -38.34
CA MET A 1 0.66 0.98 -36.93
C MET A 1 0.06 -0.28 -36.36
N SER A 2 0.70 -0.90 -35.37
CA SER A 2 0.12 -2.04 -34.67
C SER A 2 -1.01 -1.55 -33.77
N ASP A 3 -2.08 -2.35 -33.69
CA ASP A 3 -3.20 -2.12 -32.78
C ASP A 3 -3.14 -3.21 -31.71
N HIS A 4 -3.07 -2.81 -30.45
CA HIS A 4 -2.92 -3.67 -29.29
C HIS A 4 -4.19 -3.64 -28.44
N GLN A 5 -4.71 -4.82 -28.13
CA GLN A 5 -5.85 -5.00 -27.25
C GLN A 5 -5.33 -5.53 -25.92
N HIS A 6 -5.51 -4.76 -24.86
CA HIS A 6 -5.07 -5.12 -23.52
C HIS A 6 -6.24 -5.51 -22.64
N LEU A 7 -6.10 -6.63 -21.93
CA LEU A 7 -7.07 -7.07 -20.93
C LEU A 7 -6.45 -6.95 -19.54
N ILE A 8 -7.04 -6.09 -18.71
CA ILE A 8 -6.66 -5.91 -17.31
C ILE A 8 -7.57 -6.78 -16.44
N GLY A 9 -6.95 -7.69 -15.67
CA GLY A 9 -7.65 -8.55 -14.73
C GLY A 9 -7.77 -7.92 -13.34
N LEU A 10 -8.95 -7.93 -12.75
CA LEU A 10 -9.17 -7.54 -11.35
C LEU A 10 -9.44 -8.78 -10.51
N LEU A 11 -8.50 -9.16 -9.64
CA LEU A 11 -8.67 -10.24 -8.68
C LEU A 11 -9.17 -9.66 -7.36
N LEU A 12 -10.48 -9.78 -7.12
CA LEU A 12 -11.19 -9.01 -6.09
C LEU A 12 -11.64 -9.87 -4.90
N GLY A 13 -11.68 -9.24 -3.73
CA GLY A 13 -12.36 -9.75 -2.55
C GLY A 13 -13.81 -9.26 -2.46
N THR A 14 -14.09 -8.41 -1.46
CA THR A 14 -15.43 -7.86 -1.20
C THR A 14 -15.58 -6.41 -1.69
N GLU A 15 -14.62 -5.92 -2.47
CA GLU A 15 -14.55 -4.53 -2.93
C GLU A 15 -15.39 -4.36 -4.20
N GLU A 16 -16.25 -3.34 -4.22
CA GLU A 16 -17.16 -3.07 -5.34
C GLU A 16 -17.08 -1.63 -5.87
N ASP A 17 -16.66 -0.69 -5.04
CA ASP A 17 -16.63 0.73 -5.35
C ASP A 17 -15.47 1.12 -6.29
N TRP A 18 -14.24 0.87 -5.88
CA TRP A 18 -13.05 1.17 -6.67
C TRP A 18 -12.99 0.35 -7.98
N PRO A 19 -13.37 -0.95 -8.05
CA PRO A 19 -13.37 -1.69 -9.30
C PRO A 19 -14.38 -1.10 -10.29
N THR A 20 -15.57 -0.74 -9.82
CA THR A 20 -16.58 -0.08 -10.65
C THR A 20 -16.06 1.27 -11.17
N ALA A 21 -15.38 2.05 -10.33
CA ALA A 21 -14.75 3.30 -10.74
C ALA A 21 -13.67 3.08 -11.80
N PHE A 22 -12.76 2.13 -11.57
CA PHE A 22 -11.68 1.78 -12.48
C PHE A 22 -12.22 1.35 -13.85
N GLU A 23 -13.16 0.41 -13.89
CA GLU A 23 -13.84 -0.02 -15.12
C GLU A 23 -14.50 1.14 -15.86
N ALA A 24 -15.21 2.00 -15.12
CA ALA A 24 -15.95 3.11 -15.69
C ALA A 24 -15.03 4.17 -16.33
N ILE A 25 -13.84 4.40 -15.77
CA ILE A 25 -12.87 5.33 -16.35
C ILE A 25 -12.08 4.69 -17.48
N VAL A 26 -11.69 3.42 -17.37
CA VAL A 26 -11.01 2.69 -18.47
C VAL A 26 -11.88 2.69 -19.73
N ARG A 27 -13.19 2.43 -19.62
CA ARG A 27 -14.12 2.50 -20.76
C ARG A 27 -14.20 3.90 -21.40
N ARG A 28 -13.96 4.96 -20.62
CA ARG A 28 -13.98 6.36 -21.08
C ARG A 28 -12.62 6.86 -21.56
N LEU A 29 -11.55 6.09 -21.33
CA LEU A 29 -10.18 6.48 -21.65
C LEU A 29 -9.96 6.66 -23.17
N GLY A 30 -10.66 5.86 -23.98
CA GLY A 30 -10.47 5.81 -25.42
C GLY A 30 -9.17 5.10 -25.82
N THR A 31 -8.75 5.31 -27.07
CA THR A 31 -7.49 4.75 -27.59
C THR A 31 -6.30 5.57 -27.07
N VAL A 32 -5.31 4.89 -26.51
CA VAL A 32 -4.04 5.48 -26.09
C VAL A 32 -2.99 5.21 -27.16
N HIS A 33 -2.17 6.19 -27.49
CA HIS A 33 -1.07 6.01 -28.43
C HIS A 33 0.27 6.01 -27.68
N ASP A 34 1.16 5.07 -27.97
CA ASP A 34 2.50 5.03 -27.37
C ASP A 34 3.50 5.97 -28.09
N GLY A 35 4.77 5.94 -27.67
CA GLY A 35 5.84 6.71 -28.29
C GLY A 35 6.17 6.32 -29.74
N THR A 36 5.75 5.13 -30.18
CA THR A 36 5.93 4.65 -31.56
C THR A 36 4.73 4.97 -32.47
N GLY A 37 3.63 5.43 -31.88
CA GLY A 37 2.35 5.66 -32.56
C GLY A 37 1.48 4.41 -32.66
N ALA A 38 1.84 3.31 -31.99
CA ALA A 38 0.97 2.15 -31.85
C ALA A 38 -0.29 2.52 -31.07
N ALA A 39 -1.42 1.95 -31.46
CA ALA A 39 -2.70 2.16 -30.79
C ALA A 39 -2.91 1.09 -29.72
N HIS A 40 -3.40 1.50 -28.56
CA HIS A 40 -3.67 0.63 -27.41
C HIS A 40 -5.12 0.86 -26.96
N GLN A 41 -5.88 -0.23 -26.90
CA GLN A 41 -7.24 -0.27 -26.37
C GLN A 41 -7.28 -1.17 -25.14
N TYR A 42 -8.18 -0.86 -24.21
CA TYR A 42 -8.22 -1.48 -22.90
C TYR A 42 -9.61 -2.00 -22.59
N ASP A 43 -9.66 -3.23 -22.08
CA ASP A 43 -10.84 -3.80 -21.43
C ASP A 43 -10.46 -4.31 -20.04
N VAL A 44 -11.46 -4.48 -19.19
CA VAL A 44 -11.30 -4.88 -17.79
C VAL A 44 -12.21 -6.05 -17.48
N GLU A 45 -11.65 -7.11 -16.90
CA GLU A 45 -12.40 -8.30 -16.51
C GLU A 45 -12.17 -8.59 -15.02
N ARG A 46 -13.25 -8.83 -14.29
CA ARG A 46 -13.18 -9.34 -12.92
C ARG A 46 -12.90 -10.84 -12.97
N ILE A 47 -11.76 -11.26 -12.42
CA ILE A 47 -11.26 -12.62 -12.54
C ILE A 47 -12.10 -13.58 -11.68
N THR A 48 -12.53 -14.69 -12.27
CA THR A 48 -13.15 -15.81 -11.54
C THR A 48 -12.09 -16.80 -11.06
N VAL A 49 -12.30 -17.37 -9.87
CA VAL A 49 -11.39 -18.38 -9.30
C VAL A 49 -11.84 -19.78 -9.73
N GLU A 50 -11.05 -20.44 -10.57
CA GLU A 50 -11.33 -21.77 -11.13
C GLU A 50 -10.05 -22.62 -11.19
N PRO A 51 -10.13 -23.97 -11.22
CA PRO A 51 -8.97 -24.81 -11.41
C PRO A 51 -8.21 -24.46 -12.70
N PHE A 52 -6.88 -24.44 -12.64
CA PHE A 52 -6.04 -24.10 -13.79
C PHE A 52 -4.97 -25.16 -14.05
N ASP A 53 -4.62 -25.32 -15.32
CA ASP A 53 -3.46 -26.12 -15.76
C ASP A 53 -2.18 -25.28 -15.62
N LEU A 54 -1.07 -25.89 -15.18
CA LEU A 54 0.21 -25.20 -15.00
C LEU A 54 0.81 -24.67 -16.31
N CYS A 55 0.37 -25.18 -17.46
CA CYS A 55 0.72 -24.72 -18.79
C CYS A 55 -0.33 -23.79 -19.41
N ALA A 56 -1.48 -23.54 -18.76
CA ALA A 56 -2.53 -22.66 -19.28
C ALA A 56 -2.02 -21.22 -19.39
N LYS A 57 -2.11 -20.61 -20.57
CA LYS A 57 -1.70 -19.21 -20.75
C LYS A 57 -2.81 -18.25 -20.29
N PRO A 58 -2.53 -17.32 -19.36
CA PRO A 58 -3.48 -16.29 -18.97
C PRO A 58 -3.77 -15.35 -20.16
N ARG A 59 -4.96 -14.75 -20.16
CA ARG A 59 -5.39 -13.77 -21.17
C ARG A 59 -5.06 -12.33 -20.80
N TYR A 60 -4.59 -12.10 -19.58
CA TYR A 60 -4.36 -10.78 -19.01
C TYR A 60 -2.92 -10.32 -19.23
N ASP A 61 -2.75 -9.06 -19.60
CA ASP A 61 -1.43 -8.43 -19.64
C ASP A 61 -1.03 -7.90 -18.26
N LEU A 62 -2.03 -7.52 -17.46
CA LEU A 62 -1.85 -7.01 -16.10
C LEU A 62 -2.96 -7.53 -15.18
N VAL A 63 -2.61 -7.86 -13.93
CA VAL A 63 -3.57 -8.18 -12.88
C VAL A 63 -3.35 -7.33 -11.63
N ILE A 64 -4.44 -6.76 -11.13
CA ILE A 64 -4.49 -6.10 -9.81
C ILE A 64 -5.02 -7.10 -8.79
N ASP A 65 -4.17 -7.47 -7.83
CA ASP A 65 -4.48 -8.44 -6.77
C ASP A 65 -4.96 -7.75 -5.50
N ARG A 66 -6.13 -8.17 -5.02
CA ARG A 66 -6.75 -7.73 -3.76
C ARG A 66 -7.18 -8.88 -2.86
N LEU A 67 -6.78 -10.11 -3.18
CA LEU A 67 -7.36 -11.33 -2.60
C LEU A 67 -6.29 -12.32 -2.12
N ALA A 68 -5.13 -12.36 -2.77
CA ALA A 68 -4.16 -13.43 -2.58
C ALA A 68 -3.46 -13.41 -1.21
N TYR A 69 -3.63 -12.36 -0.41
CA TYR A 69 -3.05 -12.29 0.94
C TYR A 69 -3.59 -13.35 1.89
N TRP A 70 -4.81 -13.84 1.67
CA TRP A 70 -5.41 -14.92 2.46
C TRP A 70 -5.94 -16.09 1.63
N TYR A 71 -6.28 -15.89 0.36
CA TYR A 71 -6.79 -16.98 -0.47
C TYR A 71 -5.69 -17.62 -1.33
N TYR A 72 -5.28 -18.83 -0.98
CA TYR A 72 -4.08 -19.47 -1.53
C TYR A 72 -4.23 -19.92 -2.98
N HIS A 73 -5.40 -20.42 -3.39
CA HIS A 73 -5.61 -20.89 -4.76
C HIS A 73 -5.30 -19.79 -5.81
N PRO A 74 -5.92 -18.59 -5.75
CA PRO A 74 -5.58 -17.52 -6.68
C PRO A 74 -4.15 -16.98 -6.46
N ARG A 75 -3.59 -17.04 -5.24
CA ARG A 75 -2.18 -16.68 -5.01
C ARG A 75 -1.22 -17.55 -5.83
N GLU A 76 -1.42 -18.86 -5.83
CA GLU A 76 -0.56 -19.78 -6.59
C GLU A 76 -0.75 -19.60 -8.10
N TRP A 77 -1.96 -19.24 -8.56
CA TRP A 77 -2.19 -18.83 -9.95
C TRP A 77 -1.38 -17.59 -10.34
N LEU A 78 -1.35 -16.54 -9.50
CA LEU A 78 -0.57 -15.33 -9.75
C LEU A 78 0.93 -15.64 -9.91
N LYS A 79 1.51 -16.46 -9.03
CA LYS A 79 2.91 -16.86 -9.13
C LYS A 79 3.18 -17.64 -10.42
N LYS A 80 2.26 -18.53 -10.80
CA LYS A 80 2.34 -19.26 -12.06
C LYS A 80 2.35 -18.29 -13.24
N ALA A 81 1.42 -17.33 -13.26
CA ALA A 81 1.28 -16.36 -14.35
C ALA A 81 2.54 -15.47 -14.46
N ALA A 82 3.12 -15.07 -13.33
CA ALA A 82 4.37 -14.31 -13.30
C ALA A 82 5.56 -15.10 -13.85
N LEU A 83 5.72 -16.38 -13.48
CA LEU A 83 6.89 -17.18 -13.88
C LEU A 83 6.82 -17.72 -15.31
N MET A 84 5.62 -18.07 -15.77
CA MET A 84 5.43 -18.77 -17.04
C MET A 84 5.18 -17.81 -18.20
N ASP A 85 4.61 -16.62 -17.93
CA ASP A 85 4.05 -15.76 -18.96
C ASP A 85 4.41 -14.27 -18.78
N ASP A 86 5.22 -13.92 -17.77
CA ASP A 86 5.62 -12.53 -17.47
C ASP A 86 4.42 -11.57 -17.27
N VAL A 87 3.25 -12.08 -16.84
CA VAL A 87 2.08 -11.22 -16.56
C VAL A 87 2.46 -10.19 -15.51
N TYR A 88 2.08 -8.94 -15.77
CA TYR A 88 2.40 -7.84 -14.87
C TYR A 88 1.45 -7.83 -13.66
N LEU A 89 1.97 -7.81 -12.43
CA LEU A 89 1.16 -7.97 -11.21
C LEU A 89 1.33 -6.82 -10.24
N LEU A 90 0.21 -6.26 -9.78
CA LEU A 90 0.14 -5.35 -8.64
C LEU A 90 -0.44 -6.13 -7.46
N ASN A 91 0.35 -6.69 -6.55
CA ASN A 91 1.81 -6.59 -6.37
C ASN A 91 2.54 -7.89 -6.74
N SER A 92 3.88 -7.92 -6.57
CA SER A 92 4.63 -9.17 -6.65
C SER A 92 4.05 -10.24 -5.70
N PRO A 93 3.57 -11.39 -6.21
CA PRO A 93 2.93 -12.41 -5.38
C PRO A 93 3.94 -13.16 -4.50
N PHE A 94 5.24 -13.02 -4.79
CA PHE A 94 6.32 -13.65 -4.04
C PHE A 94 6.64 -12.86 -2.77
N THR A 95 6.90 -11.56 -2.90
CA THR A 95 7.18 -10.72 -1.74
C THR A 95 5.93 -10.45 -0.94
N PHE A 96 4.76 -10.35 -1.58
CA PHE A 96 3.51 -10.20 -0.84
C PHE A 96 3.21 -11.40 0.07
N GLN A 97 3.60 -12.61 -0.34
CA GLN A 97 3.52 -13.78 0.53
C GLN A 97 4.61 -13.82 1.61
N SER A 98 5.86 -13.53 1.24
CA SER A 98 7.03 -13.91 2.05
C SER A 98 7.62 -12.78 2.88
N MET A 99 7.19 -11.54 2.67
CA MET A 99 7.71 -10.37 3.37
C MET A 99 6.62 -9.81 4.28
N GLU A 100 6.47 -10.38 5.46
CA GLU A 100 5.57 -9.84 6.49
C GLU A 100 6.17 -8.58 7.14
N LYS A 101 5.44 -7.96 8.09
CA LYS A 101 5.92 -6.77 8.82
C LYS A 101 7.30 -7.00 9.45
N HIS A 102 7.58 -8.21 9.92
CA HIS A 102 8.89 -8.54 10.48
C HIS A 102 10.03 -8.38 9.48
N ALA A 103 9.94 -9.02 8.31
CA ALA A 103 10.96 -8.90 7.26
C ALA A 103 11.08 -7.45 6.79
N ALA A 104 9.95 -6.74 6.70
CA ALA A 104 9.90 -5.32 6.37
C ALA A 104 10.66 -4.44 7.40
N TYR A 105 10.48 -4.68 8.70
CA TYR A 105 11.26 -4.01 9.77
C TYR A 105 12.75 -4.31 9.67
N CYS A 106 13.14 -5.57 9.52
CA CYS A 106 14.54 -5.95 9.39
C CYS A 106 15.22 -5.26 8.19
N ALA A 107 14.54 -5.22 7.04
CA ALA A 107 15.08 -4.56 5.85
C ALA A 107 15.29 -3.05 6.06
N MET A 108 14.27 -2.33 6.54
CA MET A 108 14.37 -0.88 6.69
C MET A 108 15.33 -0.45 7.80
N LEU A 109 15.39 -1.21 8.91
CA LEU A 109 16.43 -1.05 9.94
C LEU A 109 17.83 -1.23 9.33
N ARG A 110 18.01 -2.25 8.48
CA ARG A 110 19.27 -2.49 7.77
C ARG A 110 19.64 -1.37 6.79
N LEU A 111 18.65 -0.72 6.18
CA LEU A 111 18.84 0.45 5.33
C LEU A 111 19.08 1.75 6.12
N GLY A 112 18.98 1.70 7.45
CA GLY A 112 19.22 2.82 8.35
C GLY A 112 18.02 3.76 8.51
N LEU A 113 16.81 3.34 8.13
CA LEU A 113 15.60 4.11 8.41
C LEU A 113 15.34 4.16 9.91
N ARG A 114 14.72 5.26 10.36
CA ARG A 114 14.40 5.54 11.76
C ARG A 114 13.15 4.78 12.22
N VAL A 115 13.14 3.46 12.03
CA VAL A 115 12.11 2.58 12.59
C VAL A 115 12.27 2.58 14.12
N PRO A 116 11.19 2.76 14.91
CA PRO A 116 11.30 2.70 16.36
C PRO A 116 11.85 1.35 16.86
N ASP A 117 12.58 1.37 17.97
CA ASP A 117 13.18 0.16 18.55
C ASP A 117 12.13 -0.94 18.69
N THR A 118 12.38 -2.08 18.05
CA THR A 118 11.41 -3.17 17.92
C THR A 118 12.09 -4.49 18.24
N VAL A 119 11.43 -5.32 19.05
CA VAL A 119 11.89 -6.67 19.42
C VAL A 119 10.81 -7.68 19.05
N LEU A 120 11.20 -8.79 18.42
CA LEU A 120 10.33 -9.95 18.26
C LEU A 120 10.30 -10.74 19.57
N VAL A 121 9.11 -10.88 20.16
CA VAL A 121 8.92 -11.60 21.41
C VAL A 121 8.50 -13.04 21.07
N PRO A 122 9.12 -14.07 21.68
CA PRO A 122 8.68 -15.45 21.52
C PRO A 122 7.19 -15.63 21.87
N TYR A 123 6.57 -16.71 21.36
CA TYR A 123 5.17 -17.00 21.64
C TYR A 123 4.87 -17.12 23.13
N LYS A 124 3.70 -16.61 23.55
CA LYS A 124 3.12 -16.94 24.84
C LYS A 124 2.71 -18.41 24.89
N ASN A 125 1.92 -18.83 23.92
CA ASN A 125 1.52 -20.21 23.71
C ASN A 125 2.16 -20.71 22.42
N PRO A 126 3.01 -21.75 22.46
CA PRO A 126 3.70 -22.21 21.28
C PRO A 126 2.74 -22.85 20.25
N PRO A 127 3.18 -22.99 18.99
CA PRO A 127 2.42 -23.71 17.98
C PRO A 127 2.22 -25.18 18.38
N GLU A 128 1.04 -25.72 18.05
CA GLU A 128 0.73 -27.14 18.26
C GLU A 128 1.52 -28.01 17.27
N HIS A 129 2.72 -28.41 17.66
CA HIS A 129 3.56 -29.27 16.85
C HIS A 129 4.31 -30.28 17.71
N ALA A 130 4.26 -31.56 17.33
CA ALA A 130 4.84 -32.66 18.11
C ALA A 130 6.35 -32.50 18.40
N LYS A 131 7.07 -31.75 17.54
CA LYS A 131 8.50 -31.48 17.71
C LYS A 131 8.81 -30.26 18.59
N TYR A 132 7.82 -29.46 18.98
CA TYR A 132 8.07 -28.18 19.66
C TYR A 132 8.74 -28.39 21.02
N ALA A 133 8.20 -29.27 21.88
CA ALA A 133 8.72 -29.48 23.23
C ALA A 133 10.21 -29.84 23.24
N TYR A 134 10.62 -30.83 22.43
CA TYR A 134 12.03 -31.21 22.26
C TYR A 134 12.90 -30.05 21.76
N THR A 135 12.39 -29.29 20.78
CA THR A 135 13.12 -28.15 20.20
C THR A 135 13.32 -27.05 21.23
N ALA A 136 12.26 -26.73 21.99
CA ALA A 136 12.27 -25.69 23.00
C ALA A 136 13.20 -26.06 24.17
N GLU A 137 13.15 -27.29 24.67
CA GLU A 137 14.04 -27.76 25.74
C GLU A 137 15.52 -27.65 25.35
N LYS A 138 15.84 -27.94 24.10
CA LYS A 138 17.23 -27.98 23.63
C LYS A 138 17.78 -26.62 23.19
N TYR A 139 16.95 -25.77 22.60
CA TYR A 139 17.42 -24.57 21.90
C TYR A 139 16.82 -23.24 22.39
N ASN A 140 15.70 -23.26 23.13
CA ASN A 140 15.15 -22.02 23.66
C ASN A 140 15.83 -21.67 24.98
N ARG A 141 16.30 -20.43 25.09
CA ARG A 141 16.78 -19.89 26.35
C ARG A 141 15.62 -19.20 27.08
N PRO A 142 15.62 -19.20 28.43
CA PRO A 142 14.73 -18.32 29.17
C PRO A 142 15.01 -16.86 28.82
N PHE A 143 13.98 -16.03 28.89
CA PHE A 143 14.07 -14.58 28.67
C PHE A 143 13.23 -13.85 29.72
N ASP A 144 13.59 -12.61 29.99
CA ASP A 144 12.85 -11.71 30.88
C ASP A 144 12.15 -10.64 30.03
N LEU A 145 10.82 -10.76 29.92
CA LEU A 145 10.01 -9.84 29.14
C LEU A 145 9.97 -8.44 29.76
N ALA A 146 9.98 -8.34 31.09
CA ALA A 146 9.96 -7.05 31.78
C ALA A 146 11.28 -6.30 31.54
N ALA A 147 12.42 -6.98 31.65
CA ALA A 147 13.73 -6.38 31.37
C ALA A 147 13.85 -5.91 29.91
N ILE A 148 13.28 -6.64 28.94
CA ILE A 148 13.24 -6.21 27.53
C ILE A 148 12.42 -4.93 27.39
N ALA A 149 11.24 -4.87 28.02
CA ALA A 149 10.35 -3.72 27.96
C ALA A 149 10.94 -2.48 28.65
N GLU A 150 11.58 -2.64 29.81
CA GLU A 150 12.30 -1.56 30.50
C GLU A 150 13.42 -0.98 29.65
N ARG A 151 14.17 -1.83 28.94
CA ARG A 151 15.23 -1.38 28.02
C ARG A 151 14.68 -0.59 26.83
N LEU A 152 13.54 -0.99 26.28
CA LEU A 152 12.86 -0.25 25.20
C LEU A 152 12.32 1.10 25.71
N GLY A 153 11.75 1.09 26.92
CA GLY A 153 11.16 2.24 27.59
C GLY A 153 9.70 2.46 27.21
N TYR A 154 8.81 2.52 28.21
CA TYR A 154 7.39 2.79 28.03
C TYR A 154 7.11 4.23 27.55
N PRO A 155 6.01 4.47 26.81
CA PRO A 155 5.02 3.48 26.36
C PRO A 155 5.50 2.64 25.16
N LEU A 156 4.92 1.44 25.02
CA LEU A 156 5.22 0.47 23.97
C LEU A 156 3.93 0.12 23.20
N PHE A 157 4.08 -0.47 22.02
CA PHE A 157 3.03 -1.17 21.32
C PHE A 157 3.38 -2.65 21.17
N MET A 158 2.44 -3.52 21.48
CA MET A 158 2.50 -4.94 21.10
C MET A 158 1.64 -5.16 19.86
N LYS A 159 2.22 -5.71 18.80
CA LYS A 159 1.59 -5.87 17.48
C LYS A 159 1.90 -7.26 16.91
N PRO A 160 0.98 -7.96 16.22
CA PRO A 160 1.32 -9.21 15.54
C PRO A 160 2.37 -8.99 14.45
N TYR A 161 3.28 -9.95 14.28
CA TYR A 161 4.39 -9.83 13.30
C TYR A 161 3.95 -9.87 11.83
N ASP A 162 2.73 -10.34 11.57
CA ASP A 162 2.11 -10.58 10.26
C ASP A 162 0.71 -9.93 10.13
N GLY A 163 0.26 -9.20 11.16
CA GLY A 163 -1.11 -8.69 11.23
C GLY A 163 -1.38 -7.44 10.39
N GLY A 164 -2.63 -7.24 9.97
CA GLY A 164 -3.12 -6.04 9.29
C GLY A 164 -4.29 -5.38 10.00
N ALA A 165 -4.77 -4.25 9.47
CA ALA A 165 -6.00 -3.57 9.92
C ALA A 165 -6.08 -3.29 11.44
N TRP A 166 -4.93 -3.04 12.08
CA TRP A 166 -4.82 -2.77 13.53
C TRP A 166 -5.31 -3.91 14.45
N VAL A 167 -5.61 -5.09 13.91
CA VAL A 167 -6.11 -6.22 14.68
C VAL A 167 -5.00 -6.75 15.61
N GLY A 168 -5.27 -6.77 16.91
CA GLY A 168 -4.34 -7.25 17.92
C GLY A 168 -3.21 -6.27 18.27
N VAL A 169 -3.32 -5.00 17.88
CA VAL A 169 -2.41 -3.93 18.31
C VAL A 169 -2.84 -3.43 19.69
N THR A 170 -1.92 -3.40 20.66
CA THR A 170 -2.21 -2.93 22.03
C THR A 170 -1.14 -1.96 22.49
N MET A 171 -1.55 -0.78 22.96
CA MET A 171 -0.66 0.15 23.66
C MET A 171 -0.42 -0.36 25.08
N ILE A 172 0.83 -0.30 25.52
CA ILE A 172 1.30 -0.78 26.82
C ILE A 172 2.01 0.37 27.52
N ARG A 173 1.49 0.78 28.68
CA ARG A 173 1.99 1.93 29.45
C ARG A 173 2.86 1.54 30.64
N ASN A 174 2.78 0.28 31.09
CA ASN A 174 3.43 -0.20 32.31
C ASN A 174 3.62 -1.73 32.29
N PRO A 175 4.35 -2.31 33.27
CA PRO A 175 4.58 -3.76 33.35
C PRO A 175 3.31 -4.61 33.50
N GLU A 176 2.27 -4.11 34.15
CA GLU A 176 1.01 -4.87 34.33
C GLU A 176 0.26 -5.02 33.01
N GLU A 177 0.18 -3.93 32.23
CA GLU A 177 -0.37 -3.95 30.88
C GLU A 177 0.43 -4.86 29.94
N LEU A 178 1.77 -4.91 30.11
CA LEU A 178 2.65 -5.77 29.31
C LEU A 178 2.32 -7.24 29.53
N GLN A 179 2.24 -7.67 30.78
CA GLN A 179 1.93 -9.05 31.12
C GLN A 179 0.54 -9.44 30.59
N ARG A 180 -0.45 -8.57 30.76
CA ARG A 180 -1.82 -8.79 30.26
C ARG A 180 -1.86 -8.94 28.74
N ALA A 181 -1.19 -8.04 28.01
CA ALA A 181 -1.12 -8.08 26.56
C ALA A 181 -0.41 -9.35 26.05
N TYR A 182 0.69 -9.74 26.70
CA TYR A 182 1.43 -10.95 26.35
C TYR A 182 0.62 -12.22 26.61
N ASP A 183 -0.06 -12.32 27.76
CA ASP A 183 -0.92 -13.46 28.06
C ASP A 183 -2.09 -13.58 27.08
N ALA A 184 -2.67 -12.44 26.68
CA ALA A 184 -3.74 -12.38 25.69
C ALA A 184 -3.28 -12.67 24.25
N SER A 185 -1.98 -12.57 23.94
CA SER A 185 -1.48 -12.81 22.58
C SER A 185 -1.60 -14.28 22.16
N GLY A 186 -1.63 -15.19 23.12
CA GLY A 186 -1.82 -16.62 22.90
C GLY A 186 -0.80 -17.19 21.92
N GLN A 187 -1.29 -17.75 20.80
CA GLN A 187 -0.44 -18.33 19.75
C GLN A 187 0.02 -17.32 18.69
N ARG A 188 -0.28 -16.03 18.85
CA ARG A 188 0.21 -14.99 17.94
C ARG A 188 1.64 -14.63 18.30
N LEU A 189 2.49 -14.56 17.28
CA LEU A 189 3.85 -14.05 17.41
C LEU A 189 3.81 -12.52 17.35
N MET A 190 4.49 -11.86 18.29
CA MET A 190 4.31 -10.43 18.52
C MET A 190 5.64 -9.66 18.40
N HIS A 191 5.57 -8.47 17.83
CA HIS A 191 6.56 -7.41 18.06
C HIS A 191 6.19 -6.60 19.28
N LEU A 192 7.20 -6.25 20.08
CA LEU A 192 7.16 -5.20 21.08
C LEU A 192 7.98 -4.02 20.55
N GLN A 193 7.31 -2.91 20.29
CA GLN A 193 7.89 -1.73 19.63
C GLN A 193 7.77 -0.51 20.54
N LYS A 194 8.82 0.29 20.61
CA LYS A 194 8.81 1.58 21.31
C LYS A 194 7.82 2.54 20.66
N ALA A 195 6.95 3.15 21.46
CA ALA A 195 6.04 4.16 20.94
C ALA A 195 6.81 5.47 20.66
N VAL A 196 6.49 6.11 19.53
CA VAL A 196 6.90 7.50 19.27
C VAL A 196 5.88 8.41 19.96
N ALA A 197 5.94 8.50 21.28
CA ALA A 197 5.00 9.32 22.05
C ALA A 197 5.19 10.82 21.76
N GLY A 198 4.09 11.59 21.76
CA GLY A 198 4.13 13.04 21.55
C GLY A 198 4.56 13.43 20.14
N TYR A 199 4.14 12.67 19.13
CA TYR A 199 4.31 13.06 17.72
C TYR A 199 3.42 14.26 17.38
N ASP A 200 3.87 15.05 16.41
CA ASP A 200 3.17 16.25 15.93
C ASP A 200 2.14 15.89 14.84
N VAL A 201 2.50 14.97 13.95
CA VAL A 201 1.68 14.55 12.81
C VAL A 201 1.75 13.04 12.65
N PHE A 202 0.60 12.43 12.38
CA PHE A 202 0.51 11.08 11.83
C PHE A 202 0.18 11.21 10.35
N ALA A 203 1.12 10.79 9.50
CA ALA A 203 0.94 10.80 8.06
C ALA A 203 0.78 9.37 7.54
N ARG A 204 -0.20 9.16 6.65
CA ARG A 204 -0.35 7.93 5.89
C ARG A 204 -0.12 8.24 4.41
N SER A 205 0.89 7.62 3.84
CA SER A 205 1.15 7.68 2.40
C SER A 205 0.52 6.49 1.68
N LEU A 206 -0.16 6.75 0.58
CA LEU A 206 -0.62 5.74 -0.38
C LEU A 206 0.23 5.86 -1.63
N SER A 207 0.80 4.76 -2.08
CA SER A 207 1.60 4.70 -3.30
C SER A 207 0.99 3.75 -4.31
N ILE A 208 0.90 4.23 -5.55
CA ILE A 208 0.43 3.48 -6.71
C ILE A 208 1.40 3.75 -7.85
N GLY A 209 2.16 2.73 -8.25
CA GLY A 209 3.24 2.85 -9.21
C GLY A 209 4.27 3.89 -8.77
N ALA A 210 4.58 4.81 -9.69
CA ALA A 210 5.51 5.91 -9.45
C ALA A 210 4.93 7.06 -8.62
N GLU A 211 3.63 7.06 -8.31
CA GLU A 211 2.95 8.14 -7.58
C GLU A 211 2.77 7.80 -6.09
N THR A 212 2.91 8.82 -5.24
CA THR A 212 2.70 8.71 -3.80
C THR A 212 1.94 9.94 -3.31
N MET A 213 0.80 9.73 -2.65
CA MET A 213 0.02 10.76 -1.96
C MET A 213 0.24 10.64 -0.45
N VAL A 214 0.63 11.72 0.21
CA VAL A 214 0.78 11.76 1.68
C VAL A 214 -0.44 12.47 2.26
N MET A 215 -1.15 11.78 3.15
CA MET A 215 -2.41 12.26 3.74
C MET A 215 -2.26 12.40 5.26
N ASN A 216 -2.87 13.44 5.81
CA ASN A 216 -2.96 13.62 7.27
C ASN A 216 -3.97 12.61 7.81
N PHE A 217 -3.51 11.76 8.74
CA PHE A 217 -4.22 10.59 9.18
C PHE A 217 -4.43 10.61 10.69
N ASP A 218 -5.66 10.44 11.16
CA ASP A 218 -5.99 10.32 12.58
C ASP A 218 -6.50 8.90 12.89
N PRO A 219 -5.69 8.03 13.52
CA PRO A 219 -6.08 6.65 13.80
C PRO A 219 -7.21 6.54 14.85
N ASP A 220 -7.43 7.57 15.65
CA ASP A 220 -8.42 7.58 16.73
C ASP A 220 -9.84 7.91 16.22
N GLN A 221 -9.96 8.38 14.97
CA GLN A 221 -11.26 8.60 14.33
C GLN A 221 -11.90 7.28 13.84
N PRO A 222 -13.25 7.25 13.70
CA PRO A 222 -13.90 6.18 12.95
C PRO A 222 -13.37 6.11 11.51
N MET A 223 -13.43 4.95 10.87
CA MET A 223 -12.78 4.69 9.57
C MET A 223 -13.01 5.79 8.52
N HIS A 224 -14.24 6.29 8.40
CA HIS A 224 -14.62 7.34 7.44
C HIS A 224 -14.04 8.73 7.75
N GLY A 225 -13.58 8.97 8.98
CA GLY A 225 -13.03 10.25 9.44
C GLY A 225 -11.52 10.24 9.61
N ARG A 226 -10.83 9.13 9.28
CA ARG A 226 -9.38 9.02 9.52
C ARG A 226 -8.54 9.88 8.60
N TYR A 227 -9.02 10.22 7.40
CA TYR A 227 -8.27 11.05 6.46
C TYR A 227 -8.76 12.49 6.50
N SER A 228 -7.90 13.40 6.95
CA SER A 228 -8.20 14.82 6.91
C SER A 228 -7.84 15.41 5.55
N VAL A 229 -8.72 16.24 4.99
CA VAL A 229 -8.39 17.08 3.84
C VAL A 229 -7.67 18.32 4.34
N SER A 230 -6.35 18.21 4.47
CA SER A 230 -5.48 19.31 4.90
C SER A 230 -4.26 19.41 3.99
N HIS A 231 -3.93 20.62 3.56
CA HIS A 231 -2.76 20.90 2.74
C HIS A 231 -1.65 21.53 3.56
N GLY A 232 -0.39 21.27 3.19
CA GLY A 232 0.78 21.89 3.85
C GLY A 232 0.95 21.50 5.33
N PHE A 233 0.40 20.36 5.75
CA PHE A 233 0.51 19.86 7.13
C PHE A 233 1.91 19.29 7.45
N LEU A 234 2.75 19.10 6.44
CA LEU A 234 4.18 18.81 6.56
C LEU A 234 4.97 19.91 5.85
N ASP A 235 6.14 20.26 6.40
CA ASP A 235 7.12 21.04 5.66
C ASP A 235 7.68 20.24 4.46
N ALA A 236 8.31 20.94 3.52
CA ALA A 236 8.77 20.34 2.27
C ALA A 236 9.82 19.21 2.49
N ALA A 237 10.73 19.36 3.46
CA ALA A 237 11.78 18.37 3.69
C ALA A 237 11.18 17.10 4.31
N THR A 238 10.31 17.26 5.32
CA THR A 238 9.60 16.16 5.97
C THR A 238 8.67 15.42 4.98
N GLY A 239 7.98 16.17 4.11
CA GLY A 239 7.18 15.62 3.03
C GLY A 239 7.99 14.78 2.05
N GLU A 240 9.13 15.29 1.57
CA GLU A 240 10.01 14.56 0.65
C GLU A 240 10.64 13.30 1.28
N GLU A 241 11.03 13.35 2.55
CA GLU A 241 11.51 12.18 3.29
C GLU A 241 10.40 11.11 3.39
N THR A 242 9.17 11.51 3.70
CA THR A 242 8.00 10.62 3.79
C THR A 242 7.70 9.93 2.45
N VAL A 243 7.67 10.70 1.36
CA VAL A 243 7.49 10.16 0.00
C VAL A 243 8.65 9.22 -0.36
N THR A 244 9.88 9.59 -0.03
CA THR A 244 11.07 8.80 -0.34
C THR A 244 11.06 7.46 0.39
N ILE A 245 10.67 7.43 1.66
CA ILE A 245 10.50 6.19 2.43
C ILE A 245 9.47 5.28 1.76
N GLY A 246 8.29 5.82 1.41
CA GLY A 246 7.25 5.06 0.72
C GLY A 246 7.76 4.43 -0.58
N LYS A 247 8.39 5.23 -1.45
CA LYS A 247 8.96 4.73 -2.72
C LYS A 247 10.09 3.74 -2.51
N LEU A 248 10.94 3.94 -1.51
CA LEU A 248 12.02 3.01 -1.17
C LEU A 248 11.47 1.64 -0.78
N VAL A 249 10.53 1.60 0.16
CA VAL A 249 9.88 0.35 0.60
C VAL A 249 9.28 -0.37 -0.60
N ASN A 250 8.53 0.36 -1.43
CA ASN A 250 7.81 -0.19 -2.57
C ASN A 250 8.75 -0.72 -3.65
N ALA A 251 9.83 0.01 -3.96
CA ALA A 251 10.85 -0.47 -4.89
C ALA A 251 11.56 -1.70 -4.31
N PHE A 252 11.97 -1.67 -3.04
CA PHE A 252 12.70 -2.78 -2.40
C PHE A 252 11.91 -4.09 -2.41
N PHE A 253 10.60 -4.02 -2.11
CA PHE A 253 9.73 -5.21 -2.05
C PHE A 253 8.92 -5.47 -3.31
N ARG A 254 9.03 -4.64 -4.35
CA ARG A 254 8.19 -4.73 -5.56
C ARG A 254 6.69 -4.62 -5.24
N TRP A 255 6.37 -3.72 -4.31
CA TRP A 255 5.01 -3.39 -3.88
C TRP A 255 4.57 -2.07 -4.49
N GLU A 256 4.10 -2.12 -5.72
CA GLU A 256 3.67 -0.97 -6.50
C GLU A 256 2.29 -0.44 -6.08
N PHE A 257 1.55 -1.14 -5.23
CA PHE A 257 0.30 -0.69 -4.63
C PHE A 257 0.33 -0.94 -3.11
N ASN A 258 0.78 0.05 -2.34
CA ASN A 258 1.09 -0.10 -0.92
C ASN A 258 0.80 1.17 -0.13
N SER A 259 0.59 1.04 1.18
CA SER A 259 0.53 2.20 2.08
C SER A 259 1.56 2.12 3.20
N CYS A 260 2.06 3.29 3.59
CA CYS A 260 3.02 3.48 4.67
C CYS A 260 2.50 4.51 5.67
N GLU A 261 2.59 4.20 6.95
CA GLU A 261 2.25 5.02 8.10
C GLU A 261 3.54 5.50 8.76
N THR A 262 3.61 6.81 8.97
CA THR A 262 4.76 7.53 9.52
C THR A 262 4.32 8.49 10.60
N LEU A 263 5.06 8.54 11.70
CA LEU A 263 4.90 9.55 12.74
C LEU A 263 6.00 10.59 12.58
N ILE A 264 5.63 11.86 12.65
CA ILE A 264 6.56 12.98 12.60
C ILE A 264 6.65 13.54 14.01
N ARG A 265 7.87 13.63 14.54
CA ARG A 265 8.14 14.23 15.84
C ARG A 265 9.40 15.07 15.77
N ASP A 266 9.31 16.34 16.14
CA ASP A 266 10.45 17.26 16.16
C ASP A 266 11.18 17.33 14.79
N GLY A 267 10.42 17.28 13.69
CA GLY A 267 10.94 17.26 12.32
C GLY A 267 11.61 15.94 11.87
N VAL A 268 11.46 14.86 12.66
CA VAL A 268 12.00 13.54 12.35
C VAL A 268 10.88 12.60 11.91
N VAL A 269 11.08 11.91 10.77
CA VAL A 269 10.13 10.93 10.24
C VAL A 269 10.44 9.53 10.78
N TYR A 270 9.45 8.93 11.43
CA TYR A 270 9.51 7.56 11.96
C TYR A 270 8.52 6.65 11.22
N PRO A 271 8.97 5.80 10.28
CA PRO A 271 8.11 4.79 9.69
C PRO A 271 7.72 3.73 10.72
N ILE A 272 6.41 3.55 10.93
CA ILE A 272 5.87 2.66 11.96
C ILE A 272 5.11 1.47 11.39
N ASP A 273 4.57 1.56 10.18
CA ASP A 273 3.90 0.46 9.49
C ASP A 273 3.95 0.69 7.97
N TYR A 274 4.48 -0.25 7.18
CA TYR A 274 4.68 -0.02 5.74
C TYR A 274 4.63 -1.30 4.89
N ALA A 275 4.23 -2.42 5.48
CA ALA A 275 3.99 -3.67 4.78
C ALA A 275 2.48 -3.86 4.59
N ASN A 276 1.85 -2.94 3.85
CA ASN A 276 0.41 -2.90 3.60
C ASN A 276 0.12 -2.97 2.11
N ALA A 277 0.68 -3.99 1.43
CA ALA A 277 0.65 -4.19 -0.02
C ALA A 277 -0.72 -4.66 -0.57
N CYS A 278 -1.79 -4.30 0.13
CA CYS A 278 -3.19 -4.36 -0.29
C CYS A 278 -3.95 -3.30 0.52
N PRO A 279 -3.62 -2.01 0.36
CA PRO A 279 -4.17 -0.97 1.22
C PRO A 279 -5.64 -0.72 0.86
N ASP A 280 -6.46 -0.39 1.86
CA ASP A 280 -7.83 0.06 1.62
C ASP A 280 -7.85 1.36 0.80
N ILE A 281 -8.62 1.35 -0.30
CA ILE A 281 -8.87 2.50 -1.18
C ILE A 281 -10.36 2.76 -1.40
N ALA A 282 -11.22 2.25 -0.53
CA ALA A 282 -12.66 2.46 -0.63
C ALA A 282 -13.03 3.94 -0.72
N LEU A 283 -14.11 4.26 -1.43
CA LEU A 283 -14.66 5.60 -1.56
C LEU A 283 -15.02 6.20 -0.20
N THR A 284 -15.54 5.37 0.71
CA THR A 284 -15.91 5.77 2.07
C THR A 284 -14.70 5.98 2.98
N SER A 285 -13.53 5.47 2.59
CA SER A 285 -12.27 5.70 3.30
C SER A 285 -11.51 6.89 2.72
N LEU A 286 -11.27 6.93 1.41
CA LEU A 286 -10.44 7.95 0.78
C LEU A 286 -11.21 9.20 0.36
N HIS A 287 -12.52 9.11 0.13
CA HIS A 287 -13.42 10.23 -0.19
C HIS A 287 -12.80 11.25 -1.18
N TYR A 288 -12.47 12.47 -0.72
CA TYR A 288 -11.70 13.47 -1.46
C TYR A 288 -10.48 12.93 -2.24
N TYR A 289 -9.71 12.01 -1.66
CA TYR A 289 -8.52 11.40 -2.29
C TYR A 289 -8.84 10.22 -3.21
N PHE A 290 -10.09 9.72 -3.23
CA PHE A 290 -10.49 8.57 -4.03
C PHE A 290 -10.24 8.78 -5.54
N PRO A 291 -10.63 9.92 -6.17
CA PRO A 291 -10.35 10.12 -7.59
C PRO A 291 -8.86 10.11 -7.93
N TRP A 292 -7.98 10.60 -7.03
CA TRP A 292 -6.54 10.51 -7.24
C TRP A 292 -6.07 9.05 -7.28
N ALA A 293 -6.51 8.21 -6.34
CA ALA A 293 -6.12 6.81 -6.28
C ALA A 293 -6.55 6.05 -7.55
N ILE A 294 -7.76 6.26 -8.04
CA ILE A 294 -8.25 5.63 -9.28
C ILE A 294 -7.43 6.11 -10.49
N LYS A 295 -7.14 7.42 -10.61
CA LYS A 295 -6.30 7.95 -11.69
C LYS A 295 -4.89 7.35 -11.67
N ALA A 296 -4.28 7.25 -10.49
CA ALA A 296 -2.93 6.68 -10.36
C ALA A 296 -2.91 5.18 -10.74
N LEU A 297 -3.93 4.40 -10.36
CA LEU A 297 -4.05 2.99 -10.77
C LEU A 297 -4.16 2.84 -12.28
N ILE A 298 -4.95 3.70 -12.92
CA ILE A 298 -5.13 3.69 -14.38
C ILE A 298 -3.83 4.08 -15.09
N ARG A 299 -3.21 5.20 -14.69
CA ARG A 299 -1.94 5.65 -15.31
C ARG A 299 -0.87 4.58 -15.21
N TRP A 300 -0.71 3.97 -14.03
CA TRP A 300 0.28 2.91 -13.86
C TRP A 300 -0.03 1.68 -14.69
N SER A 301 -1.29 1.22 -14.70
CA SER A 301 -1.70 0.04 -15.48
C SER A 301 -1.48 0.24 -16.98
N VAL A 302 -1.88 1.40 -17.49
CA VAL A 302 -1.72 1.79 -18.90
C VAL A 302 -0.25 1.99 -19.26
N PHE A 303 0.54 2.63 -18.38
CA PHE A 303 1.98 2.79 -18.60
C PHE A 303 2.68 1.42 -18.73
N CYS A 304 2.40 0.50 -17.81
CA CYS A 304 3.07 -0.81 -17.80
C CYS A 304 2.75 -1.62 -19.06
N THR A 305 1.48 -1.64 -19.47
CA THR A 305 1.02 -2.41 -20.63
C THR A 305 1.40 -1.76 -21.95
N ALA A 306 1.20 -0.45 -22.11
CA ALA A 306 1.55 0.27 -23.35
C ALA A 306 3.06 0.28 -23.63
N THR A 307 3.90 0.33 -22.59
CA THR A 307 5.37 0.32 -22.76
C THR A 307 5.96 -1.09 -22.78
N GLY A 308 5.15 -2.12 -22.56
CA GLY A 308 5.63 -3.50 -22.41
C GLY A 308 6.60 -3.65 -21.22
N ARG A 309 6.40 -2.89 -20.15
CA ARG A 309 7.22 -2.97 -18.93
C ARG A 309 7.16 -4.39 -18.39
N ARG A 310 8.31 -5.03 -18.24
CA ARG A 310 8.39 -6.39 -17.70
C ARG A 310 8.41 -6.40 -16.17
N PRO A 311 7.72 -7.34 -15.51
CA PRO A 311 7.83 -7.53 -14.07
C PRO A 311 9.27 -7.89 -13.68
N ARG A 312 9.73 -7.36 -12.54
CA ARG A 312 11.07 -7.69 -11.98
C ARG A 312 10.90 -8.52 -10.71
N LEU A 313 11.06 -9.83 -10.85
CA LEU A 313 10.98 -10.77 -9.72
C LEU A 313 12.23 -10.74 -8.84
N ASP A 314 13.38 -10.47 -9.45
CA ASP A 314 14.62 -10.11 -8.77
C ASP A 314 14.41 -8.82 -7.95
N LEU A 315 14.71 -8.87 -6.65
CA LEU A 315 14.60 -7.74 -5.72
C LEU A 315 15.82 -6.80 -5.76
N GLU A 316 16.95 -7.27 -6.29
CA GLU A 316 18.23 -6.55 -6.37
C GLU A 316 18.66 -5.99 -5.00
N THR A 317 18.31 -6.67 -3.90
CA THR A 317 18.47 -6.15 -2.51
C THR A 317 19.90 -5.73 -2.20
N ARG A 318 20.89 -6.37 -2.84
CA ARG A 318 22.30 -6.03 -2.71
C ARG A 318 22.58 -4.56 -3.06
N ARG A 319 21.97 -4.02 -4.12
CA ARG A 319 22.17 -2.61 -4.54
C ARG A 319 21.82 -1.63 -3.42
N PHE A 320 20.76 -1.91 -2.67
CA PHE A 320 20.35 -1.10 -1.52
C PHE A 320 21.29 -1.29 -0.34
N PHE A 321 21.70 -2.52 -0.05
CA PHE A 321 22.60 -2.80 1.06
C PHE A 321 24.00 -2.22 0.85
N ASP A 322 24.48 -2.17 -0.39
CA ASP A 322 25.77 -1.57 -0.71
C ASP A 322 25.76 -0.06 -0.45
N ILE A 323 24.63 0.63 -0.65
CA ILE A 323 24.43 2.02 -0.19
C ILE A 323 24.38 2.09 1.34
N ALA A 324 23.67 1.17 1.99
CA ALA A 324 23.54 1.15 3.44
C ALA A 324 24.90 0.98 4.14
N ASP A 325 25.81 0.20 3.55
CA ASP A 325 27.16 -0.09 4.06
C ASP A 325 28.17 1.05 3.85
N ARG A 326 27.81 2.10 3.11
CA ARG A 326 28.64 3.29 2.94
C ARG A 326 28.65 4.11 4.23
N ALA A 327 29.77 4.07 4.96
CA ALA A 327 29.99 4.84 6.17
C ALA A 327 30.29 6.33 5.89
N ASP A 328 30.64 6.66 4.65
CA ASP A 328 30.94 8.02 4.19
C ASP A 328 29.69 8.82 3.79
N LEU A 329 28.52 8.19 3.68
CA LEU A 329 27.26 8.87 3.39
C LEU A 329 26.48 9.16 4.68
N SER A 330 26.01 10.40 4.79
CA SER A 330 25.02 10.81 5.78
C SER A 330 23.65 10.15 5.55
N TYR A 331 22.73 10.27 6.52
CA TYR A 331 21.36 9.77 6.38
C TYR A 331 20.64 10.36 5.16
N GLY A 332 20.74 11.68 4.97
CA GLY A 332 20.12 12.36 3.82
C GLY A 332 20.70 11.90 2.48
N GLU A 333 22.02 11.74 2.39
CA GLU A 333 22.67 11.23 1.16
C GLU A 333 22.28 9.79 0.86
N LYS A 334 22.12 8.94 1.89
CA LYS A 334 21.59 7.58 1.71
C LYS A 334 20.16 7.59 1.20
N LEU A 335 19.28 8.41 1.78
CA LEU A 335 17.90 8.56 1.30
C LEU A 335 17.86 9.02 -0.16
N GLN A 336 18.69 9.99 -0.56
CA GLN A 336 18.78 10.44 -1.94
C GLN A 336 19.26 9.31 -2.88
N ALA A 337 20.26 8.53 -2.48
CA ALA A 337 20.75 7.40 -3.25
C ALA A 337 19.69 6.30 -3.39
N TYR A 338 18.97 5.97 -2.31
CA TYR A 338 17.82 5.07 -2.33
C TYR A 338 16.70 5.58 -3.23
N ARG A 339 16.43 6.89 -3.20
CA ARG A 339 15.45 7.52 -4.10
C ARG A 339 15.85 7.36 -5.56
N GLY A 340 17.15 7.43 -5.87
CA GLY A 340 17.67 7.11 -7.20
C GLY A 340 17.30 5.70 -7.66
N LEU A 341 17.56 4.68 -6.82
CA LEU A 341 17.17 3.29 -7.11
C LEU A 341 15.66 3.12 -7.26
N ALA A 342 14.87 3.78 -6.42
CA ALA A 342 13.42 3.73 -6.52
C ALA A 342 12.91 4.39 -7.81
N ASN A 343 13.43 5.56 -8.18
CA ASN A 343 13.07 6.25 -9.42
C ASN A 343 13.45 5.43 -10.66
N GLU A 344 14.60 4.74 -10.64
CA GLU A 344 15.00 3.80 -11.69
C GLU A 344 14.00 2.63 -11.81
N TYR A 345 13.66 2.01 -10.68
CA TYR A 345 12.68 0.92 -10.64
C TYR A 345 11.33 1.36 -11.23
N PHE A 346 10.80 2.48 -10.75
CA PHE A 346 9.52 3.02 -11.20
C PHE A 346 9.57 3.72 -12.57
N GLN A 347 10.76 3.85 -13.16
CA GLN A 347 10.98 4.58 -14.42
C GLN A 347 10.34 5.98 -14.36
N THR A 348 10.51 6.69 -13.25
CA THR A 348 9.70 7.88 -12.89
C THR A 348 9.68 8.95 -13.98
N GLU A 349 10.82 9.23 -14.62
CA GLU A 349 10.88 10.23 -15.70
C GLU A 349 10.07 9.80 -16.93
N ALA A 350 10.25 8.56 -17.39
CA ALA A 350 9.49 8.01 -18.52
C ALA A 350 8.00 7.89 -18.20
N TYR A 351 7.65 7.54 -16.96
CA TYR A 351 6.26 7.51 -16.49
C TYR A 351 5.63 8.90 -16.53
N SER A 352 6.33 9.93 -16.02
CA SER A 352 5.85 11.31 -16.01
C SER A 352 5.66 11.85 -17.43
N ASP A 353 6.62 11.63 -18.33
CA ASP A 353 6.49 11.99 -19.74
C ASP A 353 5.32 11.27 -20.41
N PHE A 354 5.17 9.96 -20.17
CA PHE A 354 4.06 9.18 -20.71
C PHE A 354 2.71 9.71 -20.25
N CYS A 355 2.55 10.00 -18.96
CA CYS A 355 1.29 10.54 -18.44
C CYS A 355 0.98 11.91 -19.05
N ALA A 356 1.97 12.80 -19.13
CA ALA A 356 1.80 14.14 -19.67
C ALA A 356 1.50 14.14 -21.18
N SER A 357 2.16 13.26 -21.94
CA SER A 357 2.06 13.25 -23.40
C SER A 357 0.96 12.33 -23.94
N ARG A 358 0.64 11.23 -23.25
CA ARG A 358 -0.26 10.17 -23.76
C ARG A 358 -1.58 10.06 -23.00
N LEU A 359 -1.64 10.58 -21.77
CA LEU A 359 -2.84 10.61 -20.93
C LEU A 359 -3.26 12.02 -20.46
N PRO A 360 -3.06 13.10 -21.26
CA PRO A 360 -3.35 14.46 -20.79
C PRO A 360 -4.83 14.68 -20.46
N HIS A 361 -5.72 13.92 -21.09
CA HIS A 361 -7.18 14.04 -20.92
C HIS A 361 -7.74 13.26 -19.72
N LEU A 362 -6.95 12.40 -19.06
CA LEU A 362 -7.45 11.53 -17.99
C LEU A 362 -8.04 12.33 -16.80
N ASP A 363 -7.45 13.48 -16.50
CA ASP A 363 -7.95 14.36 -15.43
C ASP A 363 -9.34 14.92 -15.75
N GLU A 364 -9.56 15.34 -17.00
CA GLU A 364 -10.87 15.80 -17.47
C GLU A 364 -11.90 14.67 -17.48
N VAL A 365 -11.51 13.47 -17.96
CA VAL A 365 -12.37 12.28 -17.95
C VAL A 365 -12.83 11.92 -16.54
N MET A 366 -11.92 11.99 -15.57
CA MET A 366 -12.25 11.74 -14.15
C MET A 366 -13.19 12.82 -13.60
N LEU A 367 -12.88 14.10 -13.84
CA LEU A 367 -13.71 15.21 -13.38
C LEU A 367 -15.14 15.13 -13.93
N ASP A 368 -15.29 14.87 -15.22
CA ASP A 368 -16.59 14.75 -15.88
C ASP A 368 -17.37 13.53 -15.38
N TRP A 369 -16.70 12.41 -15.10
CA TRP A 369 -17.36 11.26 -14.49
C TRP A 369 -17.84 11.53 -13.07
N VAL A 370 -17.02 12.14 -12.22
CA VAL A 370 -17.36 12.48 -10.83
C VAL A 370 -18.52 13.49 -10.76
N ARG A 371 -18.66 14.37 -11.75
CA ARG A 371 -19.82 15.25 -11.92
C ARG A 371 -21.09 14.52 -12.39
N GLY A 372 -20.92 13.35 -13.01
CA GLY A 372 -21.99 12.62 -13.66
C GLY A 372 -22.87 11.79 -12.71
N PRO A 373 -24.08 11.40 -13.17
CA PRO A 373 -25.02 10.62 -12.37
C PRO A 373 -24.53 9.20 -12.06
N ASP A 374 -23.65 8.63 -12.88
CA ASP A 374 -23.09 7.29 -12.64
C ASP A 374 -22.23 7.25 -11.38
N PHE A 375 -21.44 8.30 -11.15
CA PHE A 375 -20.62 8.40 -9.95
C PHE A 375 -21.48 8.64 -8.71
N ASP A 376 -22.49 9.51 -8.80
CA ASP A 376 -23.40 9.74 -7.69
C ASP A 376 -24.16 8.46 -7.29
N ARG A 377 -24.59 7.66 -8.27
CA ARG A 377 -25.18 6.35 -8.02
C ARG A 377 -24.20 5.41 -7.29
N LEU A 378 -22.95 5.33 -7.75
CA LEU A 378 -21.91 4.55 -7.08
C LEU A 378 -21.75 4.98 -5.61
N LEU A 379 -21.61 6.28 -5.36
CA LEU A 379 -21.48 6.83 -4.02
C LEU A 379 -22.67 6.45 -3.12
N VAL A 380 -23.89 6.63 -3.61
CA VAL A 380 -25.11 6.30 -2.85
C VAL A 380 -25.17 4.81 -2.54
N ASP A 381 -24.87 3.95 -3.52
CA ASP A 381 -24.87 2.49 -3.34
C ASP A 381 -23.80 2.05 -2.34
N THR A 382 -22.59 2.60 -2.41
CA THR A 382 -21.50 2.34 -1.45
C THR A 382 -21.88 2.79 -0.04
N VAL A 383 -22.49 3.96 0.14
CA VAL A 383 -22.95 4.41 1.46
C VAL A 383 -24.03 3.46 2.00
N ARG A 384 -24.98 3.06 1.16
CA ARG A 384 -26.08 2.18 1.56
C ARG A 384 -25.63 0.78 1.96
N SER A 385 -24.57 0.27 1.34
CA SER A 385 -23.99 -1.04 1.69
C SER A 385 -23.08 -0.98 2.93
N THR A 386 -22.50 0.19 3.22
CA THR A 386 -21.51 0.36 4.31
C THR A 386 -22.14 0.77 5.64
N PHE A 387 -23.12 1.68 5.61
CA PHE A 387 -23.68 2.33 6.81
C PHE A 387 -25.09 1.80 7.13
N PRO A 388 -25.54 1.86 8.39
CA PRO A 388 -26.90 1.49 8.75
C PRO A 388 -27.94 2.48 8.17
N PRO A 389 -29.19 2.03 7.89
CA PRO A 389 -30.20 2.84 7.17
C PRO A 389 -30.48 4.23 7.74
N HIS A 390 -30.41 4.40 9.06
CA HIS A 390 -30.70 5.68 9.72
C HIS A 390 -29.57 6.72 9.57
N GLU A 391 -28.38 6.31 9.08
CA GLU A 391 -27.23 7.19 8.84
C GLU A 391 -27.04 7.53 7.36
N HIS A 392 -27.82 6.91 6.45
CA HIS A 392 -27.62 7.02 5.00
C HIS A 392 -27.65 8.46 4.51
N ASP A 393 -28.67 9.24 4.86
CA ASP A 393 -28.81 10.63 4.40
C ASP A 393 -27.64 11.51 4.87
N HIS A 394 -27.18 11.29 6.10
CA HIS A 394 -26.04 12.01 6.67
C HIS A 394 -24.76 11.71 5.87
N PHE A 395 -24.43 10.44 5.67
CA PHE A 395 -23.19 10.06 4.98
C PHE A 395 -23.23 10.36 3.49
N ILE A 396 -24.38 10.22 2.82
CA ILE A 396 -24.54 10.63 1.42
C ILE A 396 -24.23 12.13 1.28
N ALA A 397 -24.78 12.98 2.15
CA ALA A 397 -24.51 14.41 2.13
C ALA A 397 -23.04 14.73 2.44
N HIS A 398 -22.46 14.02 3.42
CA HIS A 398 -21.05 14.18 3.82
C HIS A 398 -20.09 13.89 2.66
N TYR A 399 -20.18 12.72 2.02
CA TYR A 399 -19.28 12.35 0.92
C TYR A 399 -19.50 13.20 -0.33
N ARG A 400 -20.75 13.59 -0.63
CA ARG A 400 -21.02 14.56 -1.71
C ARG A 400 -20.33 15.89 -1.44
N GLY A 401 -20.33 16.37 -0.20
CA GLY A 401 -19.61 17.59 0.19
C GLY A 401 -18.10 17.48 -0.01
N LEU A 402 -17.47 16.38 0.43
CA LEU A 402 -16.04 16.15 0.25
C LEU A 402 -15.64 16.06 -1.23
N LEU A 403 -16.48 15.45 -2.07
CA LEU A 403 -16.20 15.34 -3.51
C LEU A 403 -16.59 16.58 -4.29
N GLU A 404 -17.52 17.38 -3.80
CA GLU A 404 -17.75 18.74 -4.29
C GLU A 404 -16.51 19.62 -4.08
N MET A 405 -15.85 19.50 -2.92
CA MET A 405 -14.58 20.16 -2.67
C MET A 405 -13.50 19.69 -3.65
N TRP A 406 -13.35 18.36 -3.83
CA TRP A 406 -12.41 17.82 -4.81
C TRP A 406 -12.66 18.33 -6.23
N LYS A 407 -13.91 18.37 -6.69
CA LYS A 407 -14.27 18.88 -8.02
C LYS A 407 -13.81 20.32 -8.22
N ARG A 408 -14.04 21.20 -7.24
CA ARG A 408 -13.61 22.61 -7.31
C ARG A 408 -12.10 22.75 -7.38
N ASP A 409 -11.38 21.98 -6.57
CA ASP A 409 -9.92 22.01 -6.57
C ASP A 409 -9.35 21.49 -7.89
N GLU A 410 -9.97 20.46 -8.46
CA GLU A 410 -9.60 19.91 -9.76
C GLU A 410 -9.92 20.87 -10.92
N GLU A 411 -11.06 21.55 -10.88
CA GLU A 411 -11.44 22.61 -11.85
C GLU A 411 -10.42 23.75 -11.84
N ASN A 412 -10.10 24.25 -10.65
CA ASN A 412 -9.09 25.29 -10.46
C ASN A 412 -7.73 24.85 -11.01
N ARG A 413 -7.31 23.60 -10.74
CA ARG A 413 -6.04 23.05 -11.24
C ARG A 413 -6.01 22.94 -12.77
N LEU A 414 -7.14 22.62 -13.39
CA LEU A 414 -7.28 22.55 -14.85
C LEU A 414 -7.48 23.92 -15.52
N ASN A 415 -7.43 25.02 -14.75
CA ASN A 415 -7.69 26.39 -15.20
C ASN A 415 -9.09 26.58 -15.82
N ARG A 416 -10.12 25.94 -15.24
CA ARG A 416 -11.52 26.12 -15.62
C ARG A 416 -12.28 27.00 -14.65
#